data_AF-A0A2J6HMK2-F1
#
_entry.id   AF-A0A2J6HMK2-F1
#
_cell.length_a   1.000
_cell.length_b   1.000
_cell.length_c   1.000
_cell.angle_alpha   90.00
_cell.angle_beta   90.00
_cell.angle_gamma   90.00
#
_symmetry.space_group_name_H-M   'P 1'
#
loop_
_entity.id
_entity.type
_entity.pdbx_description
1 polymer ?
#
loop_
_entity_poly.entity_id
_entity_poly.type
_entity_poly.pdbx_seq_one_letter_code
_entity_poly.pdbx_strand_id
1 'polypeptide(L)'
;MRDSIRLIANSGLQFYKFEVEIDPVAQKKNKFRFVEDFDKIRKHFWLDEVVPLPGDDDLYARKSQLQTQGYITRSGKLVDESDIDFERIDTFDDTEFFESGNIQKVLRILEKKWIPIPLFKKNNIVDDDFGPSDWVRVYFEKKSDSVLSCVLLVDTKTTDNENDTVSPFLNDNANENIFAISENDDTILSFVDSLFDCKWVDDYLIKIFYGDKIETEKPFLRHIADYIFFVRMLRGMEKMPQVQLLSDKTGLIDVDLVIDVGNSKTCAILFENPSNNSFNFNTVKKLHVQDLEKPLQSYTDSFSTRLIFKETSFAAQSTELNQNNKFQWPSLVRTGFEAERTINDSSVELKLSRAVKTHNSSPKRYLWDTAKANDEWEYHLNDINKPPQRVYKKGISEQLNSDGSICADSFFGANSYFSRKSLMTFVYLEILCHAFKQINSIELRSEHGNPSQKRKLKRIVISCPTGMIRE
;
A
#
# COMPACT_ATOMS: atom_id res chain seq x y z
N MET A 1 -3.42 14.63 21.35
CA MET A 1 -4.21 14.10 20.21
C MET A 1 -3.22 13.55 19.22
N ARG A 2 -3.43 12.34 18.68
CA ARG A 2 -2.61 11.85 17.56
C ARG A 2 -2.86 12.73 16.34
N ASP A 3 -1.82 13.03 15.56
CA ASP A 3 -1.97 13.81 14.34
C ASP A 3 -2.75 13.00 13.30
N SER A 4 -3.87 13.57 12.83
CA SER A 4 -4.64 13.01 11.72
C SER A 4 -4.14 13.58 10.39
N ILE A 5 -3.71 12.71 9.48
CA ILE A 5 -3.41 13.12 8.10
C ILE A 5 -4.71 13.24 7.32
N ARG A 6 -4.84 14.27 6.49
CA ARG A 6 -6.04 14.55 5.71
C ARG A 6 -5.81 14.20 4.25
N LEU A 7 -6.55 13.23 3.72
CA LEU A 7 -6.47 12.79 2.33
C LEU A 7 -7.77 13.12 1.59
N ILE A 8 -7.68 13.44 0.30
CA ILE A 8 -8.86 13.68 -0.54
C ILE A 8 -9.33 12.34 -1.12
N ALA A 9 -10.61 12.03 -1.01
CA ALA A 9 -11.18 10.85 -1.64
C ALA A 9 -11.03 10.86 -3.18
N ASN A 10 -10.98 9.68 -3.78
CA ASN A 10 -10.89 9.49 -5.23
C ASN A 10 -9.76 10.33 -5.86
N SER A 11 -8.62 10.41 -5.17
CA SER A 11 -7.40 11.11 -5.61
C SER A 11 -6.27 10.16 -5.98
N GLY A 12 -6.55 8.85 -6.04
CA GLY A 12 -5.61 7.79 -6.36
C GLY A 12 -4.81 7.31 -5.15
N LEU A 13 -3.60 6.81 -5.41
CA LEU A 13 -2.70 6.29 -4.37
C LEU A 13 -1.92 7.42 -3.71
N GLN A 14 -1.98 7.49 -2.39
CA GLN A 14 -1.28 8.48 -1.58
C GLN A 14 -0.23 7.81 -0.71
N PHE A 15 0.96 8.42 -0.63
CA PHE A 15 2.11 7.89 0.09
C PHE A 15 2.45 8.87 1.20
N TYR A 16 2.41 8.42 2.45
CA TYR A 16 2.76 9.22 3.61
C TYR A 16 3.98 8.61 4.31
N LYS A 17 5.08 9.37 4.38
CA LYS A 17 6.36 8.91 4.94
C LYS A 17 6.50 9.41 6.36
N PHE A 18 6.92 8.54 7.28
CA PHE A 18 7.15 8.90 8.67
C PHE A 18 8.24 8.02 9.28
N GLU A 19 8.92 8.53 10.30
CA GLU A 19 9.88 7.76 11.10
C GLU A 19 9.26 7.38 12.44
N VAL A 20 9.65 6.21 12.93
CA VAL A 20 9.12 5.62 14.15
C VAL A 20 10.27 5.11 14.99
N GLU A 21 10.26 5.48 16.27
CA GLU A 21 11.19 4.96 17.26
C GLU A 21 10.56 3.78 18.01
N ILE A 22 11.31 2.68 18.12
CA ILE A 22 10.94 1.49 18.88
C ILE A 22 11.67 1.57 20.22
N ASP A 23 10.92 1.62 21.31
CA ASP A 23 11.44 1.40 22.66
C ASP A 23 11.59 -0.11 22.93
N PRO A 24 12.81 -0.67 22.97
CA PRO A 24 13.00 -2.11 23.17
C PRO A 24 12.60 -2.57 24.58
N VAL A 25 12.58 -1.68 25.57
CA VAL A 25 12.27 -1.99 26.97
C VAL A 25 10.76 -2.10 27.17
N ALA A 26 10.00 -1.16 26.61
CA ALA A 26 8.54 -1.25 26.58
C ALA A 26 8.05 -2.50 25.83
N GLN A 27 8.71 -2.87 24.72
CA GLN A 27 8.31 -4.02 23.92
C GLN A 27 8.64 -5.37 24.58
N LYS A 28 9.75 -5.48 25.33
CA LYS A 28 10.07 -6.70 26.09
C LYS A 28 9.06 -7.01 27.20
N LYS A 29 8.37 -6.00 27.72
CA LYS A 29 7.33 -6.17 28.75
C LYS A 29 5.98 -6.61 28.15
N ASN A 30 5.73 -6.34 26.87
CA ASN A 30 4.48 -6.68 26.19
C ASN A 30 4.60 -8.02 25.46
N LYS A 31 4.73 -9.10 26.23
CA LYS A 31 4.53 -10.46 25.70
C LYS A 31 3.05 -10.77 25.69
N PHE A 32 2.58 -11.35 24.60
CA PHE A 32 1.20 -11.81 24.48
C PHE A 32 1.19 -13.32 24.36
N ARG A 33 0.23 -13.93 25.06
CA ARG A 33 0.07 -15.38 25.16
C ARG A 33 -1.20 -15.74 24.42
N PHE A 34 -1.10 -16.76 23.58
CA PHE A 34 -2.23 -17.20 22.78
C PHE A 34 -2.42 -18.70 22.88
N VAL A 35 -3.69 -19.10 22.88
CA VAL A 35 -4.12 -20.49 22.71
C VAL A 35 -4.75 -20.61 21.32
N GLU A 36 -4.44 -21.71 20.63
CA GLU A 36 -5.09 -22.08 19.38
C GLU A 36 -6.05 -23.24 19.62
N ASP A 37 -7.26 -23.12 19.07
CA ASP A 37 -8.26 -24.16 19.16
C ASP A 37 -8.89 -24.43 17.80
N PHE A 38 -9.24 -25.69 17.55
CA PHE A 38 -9.96 -26.05 16.33
C PHE A 38 -11.46 -25.99 16.56
N ASP A 39 -12.13 -25.00 15.96
CA ASP A 39 -13.58 -24.94 15.96
C ASP A 39 -14.10 -25.98 14.95
N LYS A 40 -14.70 -27.06 15.47
CA LYS A 40 -15.27 -28.16 14.66
C LYS A 40 -16.42 -27.72 13.76
N ILE A 41 -17.15 -26.66 14.14
CA ILE A 41 -18.29 -26.13 13.38
C ILE A 41 -17.75 -25.28 12.22
N ARG A 42 -16.81 -24.37 12.51
CA ARG A 42 -16.18 -23.51 11.50
C ARG A 42 -15.13 -24.25 10.65
N LYS A 43 -14.70 -25.43 11.08
CA LYS A 43 -13.59 -26.22 10.51
C LYS A 43 -12.32 -25.38 10.32
N HIS A 44 -12.09 -24.46 11.24
CA HIS A 44 -10.98 -23.52 11.20
C HIS A 44 -10.33 -23.44 12.58
N PHE A 45 -9.03 -23.22 12.60
CA PHE A 45 -8.36 -22.86 13.84
C PHE A 45 -8.71 -21.41 14.17
N TRP A 46 -8.91 -21.11 15.44
CA TRP A 46 -9.04 -19.75 15.92
C TRP A 46 -8.06 -19.49 17.05
N LEU A 47 -7.70 -18.22 17.21
CA LEU A 47 -6.72 -17.76 18.17
C LEU A 47 -7.44 -16.96 19.25
N ASP A 48 -7.16 -17.26 20.51
CA ASP A 48 -7.58 -16.43 21.64
C ASP A 48 -6.37 -15.97 22.45
N GLU A 49 -6.44 -14.76 22.96
CA GLU A 49 -5.45 -14.26 23.91
C GLU A 49 -5.78 -14.83 25.30
N VAL A 50 -4.75 -15.24 26.05
CA VAL A 50 -4.91 -15.69 27.44
C VAL A 50 -4.34 -14.67 28.41
N VAL A 51 -5.04 -14.51 29.53
CA VAL A 51 -4.73 -13.54 30.59
C VAL A 51 -4.50 -14.32 31.89
N PRO A 52 -3.46 -13.98 32.69
CA PRO A 52 -3.27 -14.59 34.00
C PRO A 52 -4.43 -14.26 34.92
N LEU A 53 -4.87 -15.23 35.72
CA LEU A 53 -5.90 -15.04 36.72
C LEU A 53 -5.31 -14.49 38.02
N PRO A 54 -6.02 -13.58 38.72
CA PRO A 54 -5.55 -13.07 40.01
C PRO A 54 -5.56 -14.18 41.08
N GLY A 55 -4.45 -14.33 41.79
CA GLY A 55 -4.31 -15.25 42.93
C GLY A 55 -3.46 -16.51 42.67
N ASP A 56 -3.19 -16.85 41.40
CA ASP A 56 -2.27 -17.93 41.03
C ASP A 56 -1.52 -17.55 39.74
N ASP A 57 -0.19 -17.43 39.83
CA ASP A 57 0.66 -16.96 38.74
C ASP A 57 0.75 -17.96 37.58
N ASP A 58 0.32 -19.21 37.79
CA ASP A 58 0.41 -20.32 36.82
C ASP A 58 -0.93 -20.63 36.11
N LEU A 59 -2.03 -19.95 36.49
CA LEU A 59 -3.37 -20.18 35.93
C LEU A 59 -3.78 -19.07 34.95
N TYR A 60 -4.20 -19.48 33.76
CA TYR A 60 -4.59 -18.58 32.67
C TYR A 60 -6.01 -18.85 32.20
N ALA A 61 -6.68 -17.81 31.71
CA ALA A 61 -8.00 -17.95 31.10
C ALA A 61 -8.09 -17.19 29.79
N ARG A 62 -9.03 -17.63 28.94
CA ARG A 62 -9.33 -16.97 27.67
C ARG A 62 -9.89 -15.58 27.88
N LYS A 63 -9.32 -14.60 27.19
CA LYS A 63 -9.77 -13.21 27.22
C LYS A 63 -11.21 -13.09 26.75
N SER A 64 -11.60 -13.76 25.68
CA SER A 64 -12.99 -13.72 25.16
C SER A 64 -14.02 -14.25 26.18
N GLN A 65 -13.68 -15.31 26.91
CA GLN A 65 -14.53 -15.88 27.97
C GLN A 65 -14.64 -14.93 29.15
N LEU A 66 -13.52 -14.36 29.61
CA LEU A 66 -13.50 -13.36 30.68
C LEU A 66 -14.31 -12.11 30.32
N GLN A 67 -14.25 -11.66 29.06
CA GLN A 67 -15.07 -10.53 28.58
C GLN A 67 -16.56 -10.86 28.55
N THR A 68 -16.92 -12.04 28.03
CA THR A 68 -18.32 -12.48 27.93
C THR A 68 -18.97 -12.60 29.32
N GLN A 69 -18.19 -13.03 30.31
CA GLN A 69 -18.62 -13.14 31.71
C GLN A 69 -18.54 -11.80 32.47
N GLY A 70 -17.99 -10.74 31.87
CA GLY A 70 -17.89 -9.41 32.47
C GLY A 70 -16.74 -9.21 33.47
N TYR A 71 -15.78 -10.15 33.56
CA TYR A 71 -14.66 -10.08 34.51
C TYR A 71 -13.54 -9.13 34.09
N ILE A 72 -13.40 -8.88 32.79
CA ILE A 72 -12.45 -7.90 32.26
C ILE A 72 -13.16 -6.86 31.39
N THR A 73 -12.68 -5.63 31.49
CA THR A 73 -13.05 -4.56 30.56
C THR A 73 -12.55 -4.87 29.14
N ARG A 74 -13.12 -4.22 28.13
CA ARG A 74 -12.67 -4.35 26.73
C ARG A 74 -11.19 -4.04 26.53
N SER A 75 -10.62 -3.13 27.34
CA SER A 75 -9.18 -2.85 27.35
C SER A 75 -8.30 -3.94 27.97
N GLY A 76 -8.90 -5.05 28.43
CA GLY A 76 -8.21 -6.16 29.09
C GLY A 76 -7.85 -5.90 30.55
N LYS A 77 -8.47 -4.91 31.22
CA LYS A 77 -8.27 -4.66 32.66
C LYS A 77 -9.32 -5.41 33.46
N LEU A 78 -8.89 -6.14 34.49
CA LEU A 78 -9.77 -6.79 35.46
C LEU A 78 -10.70 -5.77 36.12
N VAL A 79 -11.97 -6.14 36.26
CA VAL A 79 -13.01 -5.28 36.85
C VAL A 79 -12.99 -5.38 38.37
N ASP A 80 -12.97 -6.60 38.92
CA ASP A 80 -12.78 -6.91 40.35
C ASP A 80 -12.19 -8.32 40.50
N GLU A 81 -11.11 -8.46 41.28
CA GLU A 81 -10.42 -9.75 41.50
C GLU A 81 -11.22 -10.69 42.42
N SER A 82 -12.15 -10.13 43.21
CA SER A 82 -12.94 -10.83 44.23
C SER A 82 -14.08 -11.69 43.68
N ASP A 83 -14.54 -11.37 42.47
CA ASP A 83 -15.82 -11.85 41.91
C ASP A 83 -15.64 -12.92 40.82
N ILE A 84 -14.40 -13.37 40.57
CA ILE A 84 -14.10 -14.33 39.51
C ILE A 84 -14.50 -15.74 39.96
N ASP A 85 -15.60 -16.25 39.40
CA ASP A 85 -16.02 -17.63 39.61
C ASP A 85 -15.19 -18.59 38.73
N PHE A 86 -14.14 -19.17 39.33
CA PHE A 86 -13.24 -20.13 38.68
C PHE A 86 -13.95 -21.39 38.16
N GLU A 87 -15.14 -21.75 38.66
CA GLU A 87 -15.89 -22.91 38.16
C GLU A 87 -16.54 -22.67 36.78
N ARG A 88 -16.61 -21.41 36.32
CA ARG A 88 -17.26 -21.01 35.06
C ARG A 88 -16.28 -20.66 33.95
N ILE A 89 -14.98 -20.83 34.21
CA ILE A 89 -13.90 -20.38 33.34
C ILE A 89 -13.03 -21.58 32.97
N ASP A 90 -12.72 -21.72 31.69
CA ASP A 90 -11.75 -22.72 31.25
C ASP A 90 -10.35 -22.20 31.58
N THR A 91 -9.63 -22.93 32.43
CA THR A 91 -8.28 -22.59 32.87
C THR A 91 -7.23 -23.37 32.10
N PHE A 92 -6.11 -22.71 31.80
CA PHE A 92 -4.98 -23.25 31.07
C PHE A 92 -3.72 -23.14 31.94
N ASP A 93 -2.89 -24.18 31.90
CA ASP A 93 -1.56 -24.17 32.53
C ASP A 93 -0.52 -23.50 31.60
N ASP A 94 0.63 -23.16 32.19
CA ASP A 94 1.79 -22.54 31.52
C ASP A 94 2.33 -23.28 30.28
N THR A 95 1.96 -24.54 30.08
CA THR A 95 2.39 -25.35 28.92
C THR A 95 1.42 -25.35 27.74
N GLU A 96 0.21 -24.78 27.90
CA GLU A 96 -0.88 -24.93 26.94
C GLU A 96 -1.04 -23.73 25.99
N PHE A 97 -0.26 -22.67 26.18
CA PHE A 97 -0.22 -21.50 25.30
C PHE A 97 1.16 -21.30 24.67
N PHE A 98 1.22 -20.47 23.63
CA PHE A 98 2.48 -20.01 23.06
C PHE A 98 2.64 -18.49 23.18
N GLU A 99 3.88 -18.03 23.37
CA GLU A 99 4.17 -16.60 23.54
C GLU A 99 4.61 -15.93 22.24
N SER A 100 3.95 -14.84 21.84
CA SER A 100 4.49 -13.88 20.87
C SER A 100 4.99 -12.60 21.57
N GLY A 101 6.14 -12.11 21.13
CA GLY A 101 6.80 -10.97 21.80
C GLY A 101 8.18 -10.60 21.26
N ASN A 102 8.78 -11.40 20.38
CA ASN A 102 10.06 -11.04 19.76
C ASN A 102 9.83 -10.13 18.54
N ILE A 103 9.67 -8.83 18.80
CA ILE A 103 9.38 -7.85 17.74
C ILE A 103 10.48 -7.79 16.68
N GLN A 104 11.74 -8.02 17.07
CA GLN A 104 12.86 -8.00 16.13
C GLN A 104 12.79 -9.15 15.14
N LYS A 105 12.32 -10.34 15.56
CA LYS A 105 12.05 -11.46 14.66
C LYS A 105 10.96 -11.09 13.65
N VAL A 106 9.83 -10.56 14.13
CA VAL A 106 8.69 -10.16 13.29
C VAL A 106 9.10 -9.08 12.28
N LEU A 107 9.76 -8.02 12.75
CA LEU A 107 10.22 -6.94 11.87
C LEU A 107 11.22 -7.41 10.80
N ARG A 108 12.09 -8.39 11.10
CA ARG A 108 13.01 -8.96 10.10
C ARG A 108 12.27 -9.70 8.98
N ILE A 109 11.17 -10.37 9.32
CA ILE A 109 10.35 -11.12 8.34
C ILE A 109 9.55 -10.16 7.47
N LEU A 110 9.02 -9.09 8.07
CA LEU A 110 8.11 -8.12 7.45
C LEU A 110 8.82 -6.98 6.70
N GLU A 111 10.10 -6.72 7.00
CA GLU A 111 10.89 -5.65 6.38
C GLU A 111 10.90 -5.75 4.84
N LYS A 112 10.82 -4.59 4.17
CA LYS A 112 10.78 -4.46 2.71
C LYS A 112 9.59 -5.16 2.03
N LYS A 113 8.52 -5.45 2.76
CA LYS A 113 7.26 -5.99 2.24
C LYS A 113 6.11 -5.01 2.52
N TRP A 114 5.09 -5.04 1.66
CA TRP A 114 3.87 -4.28 1.86
C TRP A 114 2.89 -5.07 2.72
N ILE A 115 2.51 -4.53 3.87
CA ILE A 115 1.70 -5.24 4.87
C ILE A 115 0.35 -4.53 4.97
N PRO A 116 -0.78 -5.23 4.74
CA PRO A 116 -2.12 -4.69 4.99
C PRO A 116 -2.28 -4.27 6.45
N ILE A 117 -2.89 -3.10 6.67
CA ILE A 117 -3.16 -2.60 8.02
C ILE A 117 -4.67 -2.40 8.21
N PRO A 118 -5.25 -2.88 9.32
CA PRO A 118 -6.66 -2.69 9.63
C PRO A 118 -6.90 -1.25 10.13
N LEU A 119 -7.05 -0.31 9.20
CA LEU A 119 -7.56 1.02 9.51
C LEU A 119 -9.07 1.03 9.33
N PHE A 120 -9.79 0.96 10.45
CA PHE A 120 -11.25 0.97 10.49
C PHE A 120 -11.80 2.34 10.82
N LYS A 121 -13.09 2.56 10.52
CA LYS A 121 -13.77 3.81 10.84
C LYS A 121 -13.83 3.99 12.35
N LYS A 122 -13.38 5.13 12.85
CA LYS A 122 -13.38 5.44 14.28
C LYS A 122 -14.78 5.90 14.70
N ASN A 123 -15.52 5.04 15.39
CA ASN A 123 -16.80 5.39 16.00
C ASN A 123 -16.62 5.68 17.50
N ASN A 124 -17.09 6.84 17.97
CA ASN A 124 -17.01 7.20 19.39
C ASN A 124 -18.22 6.69 20.22
N ILE A 125 -19.21 6.05 19.59
CA ILE A 125 -20.54 5.79 20.18
C ILE A 125 -20.96 4.32 20.08
N VAL A 126 -20.71 3.67 18.95
CA VAL A 126 -21.08 2.27 18.67
C VAL A 126 -19.80 1.47 18.50
N ASP A 127 -19.86 0.17 18.78
CA ASP A 127 -18.79 -0.79 18.50
C ASP A 127 -18.21 -0.58 17.11
N ASP A 128 -16.89 -0.78 16.97
CA ASP A 128 -16.19 -0.57 15.70
C ASP A 128 -16.82 -1.45 14.61
N ASP A 129 -17.49 -0.82 13.65
CA ASP A 129 -18.00 -1.50 12.47
C ASP A 129 -16.80 -2.07 11.69
N PHE A 130 -16.90 -3.33 11.31
CA PHE A 130 -15.85 -3.97 10.53
C PHE A 130 -15.74 -3.32 9.14
N GLY A 131 -14.52 -2.91 8.78
CA GLY A 131 -14.21 -2.31 7.48
C GLY A 131 -13.73 -0.86 7.58
N PRO A 132 -12.99 -0.37 6.57
CA PRO A 132 -12.67 -1.05 5.31
C PRO A 132 -11.45 -1.97 5.37
N SER A 133 -11.38 -2.98 4.49
CA SER A 133 -10.43 -4.09 4.58
C SER A 133 -9.24 -4.02 3.61
N ASP A 134 -9.36 -3.42 2.42
CA ASP A 134 -8.27 -3.41 1.41
C ASP A 134 -8.05 -2.00 0.84
N TRP A 135 -7.50 -1.12 1.68
CA TRP A 135 -7.27 0.29 1.30
C TRP A 135 -6.02 0.92 1.93
N VAL A 136 -5.43 0.31 2.97
CA VAL A 136 -4.18 0.80 3.60
C VAL A 136 -3.14 -0.31 3.68
N ARG A 137 -1.91 0.02 3.30
CA ARG A 137 -0.72 -0.83 3.46
C ARG A 137 0.43 -0.04 4.08
N VAL A 138 1.27 -0.70 4.86
CA VAL A 138 2.51 -0.14 5.36
C VAL A 138 3.70 -0.85 4.75
N TYR A 139 4.75 -0.09 4.45
CA TYR A 139 6.07 -0.58 4.09
C TYR A 139 7.08 0.05 5.05
N PHE A 140 8.12 -0.67 5.44
CA PHE A 140 9.18 -0.10 6.24
C PHE A 140 10.55 -0.72 5.97
N GLU A 141 11.59 0.05 6.29
CA GLU A 141 12.99 -0.39 6.35
C GLU A 141 13.60 0.00 7.69
N LYS A 142 14.49 -0.84 8.23
CA LYS A 142 15.22 -0.54 9.45
C LYS A 142 16.36 0.43 9.15
N LYS A 143 16.32 1.60 9.79
CA LYS A 143 17.43 2.57 9.79
C LYS A 143 18.45 2.25 10.88
N SER A 144 17.97 1.73 12.00
CA SER A 144 18.75 1.14 13.10
C SER A 144 17.90 0.12 13.85
N ASP A 145 18.44 -0.54 14.88
CA ASP A 145 17.67 -1.50 15.71
C ASP A 145 16.47 -0.85 16.43
N SER A 146 16.49 0.47 16.60
CA SER A 146 15.45 1.23 17.31
C SER A 146 14.70 2.22 16.41
N VAL A 147 15.03 2.35 15.13
CA VAL A 147 14.38 3.33 14.24
C VAL A 147 13.94 2.68 12.94
N LEU A 148 12.64 2.81 12.64
CA LEU A 148 12.03 2.39 11.39
C LEU A 148 11.71 3.61 10.53
N SER A 149 12.02 3.53 9.25
CA SER A 149 11.51 4.46 8.25
C SER A 149 10.31 3.80 7.56
N CYS A 150 9.14 4.39 7.70
CA CYS A 150 7.86 3.82 7.28
C CYS A 150 7.22 4.63 6.14
N VAL A 151 6.44 3.94 5.31
CA VAL A 151 5.58 4.51 4.29
C VAL A 151 4.19 3.92 4.43
N LEU A 152 3.20 4.76 4.69
CA LEU A 152 1.79 4.40 4.59
C LEU A 152 1.33 4.64 3.15
N LEU A 153 0.87 3.59 2.49
CA LEU A 153 0.21 3.66 1.19
C LEU A 153 -1.29 3.57 1.39
N VAL A 154 -2.01 4.56 0.88
CA VAL A 154 -3.47 4.66 1.00
C VAL A 154 -4.10 4.73 -0.37
N ASP A 155 -4.97 3.77 -0.68
CA ASP A 155 -5.87 3.84 -1.83
C ASP A 155 -7.11 4.67 -1.44
N THR A 156 -7.23 5.86 -2.01
CA THR A 156 -8.30 6.80 -1.64
C THR A 156 -9.62 6.54 -2.37
N LYS A 157 -9.73 5.45 -3.14
CA LYS A 157 -10.98 5.11 -3.84
C LYS A 157 -12.08 4.76 -2.85
N THR A 158 -13.18 5.52 -2.90
CA THR A 158 -14.34 5.32 -2.04
C THR A 158 -15.41 4.49 -2.74
N THR A 159 -16.41 4.07 -1.97
CA THR A 159 -17.59 3.36 -2.42
C THR A 159 -18.85 4.15 -2.08
N ASP A 160 -19.89 4.02 -2.89
CA ASP A 160 -21.22 4.58 -2.62
C ASP A 160 -22.12 3.60 -1.85
N ASN A 161 -21.66 2.35 -1.64
CA ASN A 161 -22.38 1.34 -0.89
C ASN A 161 -21.85 1.27 0.56
N GLU A 162 -22.69 1.63 1.52
CA GLU A 162 -22.35 1.57 2.96
C GLU A 162 -21.96 0.17 3.45
N ASN A 163 -22.46 -0.87 2.78
CA ASN A 163 -22.18 -2.27 3.15
C ASN A 163 -20.89 -2.82 2.50
N ASP A 164 -20.18 -2.03 1.68
CA ASP A 164 -18.91 -2.46 1.10
C ASP A 164 -17.81 -2.39 2.17
N THR A 165 -17.32 -3.56 2.57
CA THR A 165 -16.28 -3.71 3.59
C THR A 165 -14.87 -3.57 3.02
N VAL A 166 -14.69 -3.40 1.71
CA VAL A 166 -13.37 -3.32 1.06
C VAL A 166 -12.87 -1.88 0.98
N SER A 167 -13.76 -0.96 0.61
CA SER A 167 -13.44 0.45 0.35
C SER A 167 -14.07 1.36 1.41
N PRO A 168 -13.44 2.50 1.75
CA PRO A 168 -14.07 3.48 2.63
C PRO A 168 -15.34 4.06 2.01
N PHE A 169 -16.45 3.98 2.75
CA PHE A 169 -17.64 4.79 2.52
C PHE A 169 -17.46 6.17 3.16
N LEU A 170 -17.84 7.23 2.44
CA LEU A 170 -17.77 8.60 2.94
C LEU A 170 -19.12 9.06 3.48
N ASN A 171 -19.16 9.39 4.77
CA ASN A 171 -20.29 10.11 5.34
C ASN A 171 -20.26 11.59 4.91
N ASP A 172 -21.44 12.21 4.81
CA ASP A 172 -21.59 13.65 4.59
C ASP A 172 -20.91 14.46 5.71
N ASN A 173 -20.92 13.95 6.94
CA ASN A 173 -20.19 14.54 8.05
C ASN A 173 -18.69 14.20 7.98
N ALA A 174 -17.86 15.17 7.59
CA ALA A 174 -16.40 14.99 7.48
C ALA A 174 -15.70 14.59 8.80
N ASN A 175 -16.32 14.84 9.95
CA ASN A 175 -15.77 14.45 11.25
C ASN A 175 -15.94 12.95 11.54
N GLU A 176 -16.81 12.27 10.81
CA GLU A 176 -17.02 10.82 10.93
C GLU A 176 -16.13 10.01 9.98
N ASN A 177 -15.46 10.67 9.02
CA ASN A 177 -14.59 10.03 8.05
C ASN A 177 -13.15 9.91 8.57
N ILE A 178 -12.99 9.55 9.85
CA ILE A 178 -11.71 9.35 10.52
C ILE A 178 -11.48 7.86 10.69
N PHE A 179 -10.32 7.39 10.26
CA PHE A 179 -9.95 5.98 10.29
C PHE A 179 -8.66 5.77 11.07
N ALA A 180 -8.62 4.72 11.87
CA ALA A 180 -7.50 4.37 12.74
C ALA A 180 -7.42 2.87 12.97
N ILE A 181 -6.28 2.39 13.47
CA ILE A 181 -6.21 1.01 14.00
C ILE A 181 -7.12 0.93 15.22
N SER A 182 -8.06 -0.03 15.21
CA SER A 182 -9.00 -0.26 16.30
C SER A 182 -8.28 -0.56 17.63
N GLU A 183 -8.88 -0.12 18.73
CA GLU A 183 -8.45 -0.50 20.07
C GLU A 183 -8.92 -1.91 20.45
N ASN A 184 -9.97 -2.41 19.79
CA ASN A 184 -10.47 -3.76 19.99
C ASN A 184 -9.66 -4.77 19.18
N ASP A 185 -9.04 -5.71 19.89
CA ASP A 185 -8.22 -6.74 19.24
C ASP A 185 -9.08 -7.80 18.53
N ASP A 186 -10.33 -7.98 18.93
CA ASP A 186 -11.26 -8.89 18.23
C ASP A 186 -11.55 -8.39 16.81
N THR A 187 -11.71 -7.08 16.63
CA THR A 187 -11.89 -6.47 15.31
C THR A 187 -10.62 -6.61 14.45
N ILE A 188 -9.44 -6.59 15.08
CA ILE A 188 -8.17 -6.87 14.39
C ILE A 188 -8.09 -8.34 13.99
N LEU A 189 -8.56 -9.27 14.83
CA LEU A 189 -8.65 -10.70 14.50
C LEU A 189 -9.64 -10.94 13.34
N SER A 190 -10.76 -10.22 13.29
CA SER A 190 -11.68 -10.27 12.15
C SER A 190 -11.01 -9.91 10.82
N PHE A 191 -9.95 -9.08 10.83
CA PHE A 191 -9.20 -8.67 9.63
C PHE A 191 -8.36 -9.78 8.99
N VAL A 192 -8.17 -10.90 9.68
CA VAL A 192 -7.48 -12.08 9.13
C VAL A 192 -8.41 -13.28 8.99
N ASP A 193 -9.67 -13.14 9.39
CA ASP A 193 -10.64 -14.24 9.39
C ASP A 193 -11.38 -14.33 8.05
N SER A 194 -11.57 -15.56 7.59
CA SER A 194 -12.41 -15.93 6.47
C SER A 194 -13.89 -15.53 6.61
N LEU A 195 -14.41 -15.42 7.84
CA LEU A 195 -15.80 -15.02 8.09
C LEU A 195 -16.11 -13.58 7.66
N PHE A 196 -15.06 -12.75 7.53
CA PHE A 196 -15.16 -11.35 7.14
C PHE A 196 -14.59 -11.09 5.73
N ASP A 197 -14.54 -12.12 4.88
CA ASP A 197 -13.96 -12.07 3.53
C ASP A 197 -12.49 -11.60 3.50
N CYS A 198 -11.76 -11.78 4.61
CA CYS A 198 -10.38 -11.33 4.77
C CYS A 198 -9.35 -12.46 4.81
N LYS A 199 -9.75 -13.66 4.37
CA LYS A 199 -8.84 -14.82 4.23
C LYS A 199 -7.60 -14.50 3.39
N TRP A 200 -7.71 -13.60 2.41
CA TRP A 200 -6.58 -13.18 1.58
C TRP A 200 -5.44 -12.55 2.39
N VAL A 201 -5.73 -11.94 3.55
CA VAL A 201 -4.72 -11.40 4.46
C VAL A 201 -3.95 -12.55 5.10
N ASP A 202 -4.66 -13.56 5.60
CA ASP A 202 -4.07 -14.77 6.18
C ASP A 202 -3.20 -15.52 5.16
N ASP A 203 -3.75 -15.81 3.98
CA ASP A 203 -3.02 -16.47 2.89
C ASP A 203 -1.74 -15.69 2.52
N TYR A 204 -1.80 -14.35 2.54
CA TYR A 204 -0.64 -13.50 2.31
C TYR A 204 0.40 -13.58 3.43
N LEU A 205 -0.04 -13.53 4.69
CA LEU A 205 0.84 -13.63 5.85
C LEU A 205 1.54 -14.99 5.88
N ILE A 206 0.84 -16.09 5.60
CA ILE A 206 1.43 -17.43 5.47
C ILE A 206 2.59 -17.41 4.48
N LYS A 207 2.38 -16.84 3.28
CA LYS A 207 3.41 -16.73 2.25
C LYS A 207 4.61 -15.88 2.70
N ILE A 208 4.37 -14.81 3.45
CA ILE A 208 5.44 -13.95 3.98
C ILE A 208 6.30 -14.65 5.03
N PHE A 209 5.65 -15.35 5.97
CA PHE A 209 6.29 -15.92 7.15
C PHE A 209 6.97 -17.24 6.85
N TYR A 210 6.35 -18.06 5.99
CA TYR A 210 6.77 -19.44 5.74
C TYR A 210 7.32 -19.65 4.32
N GLY A 211 7.02 -18.75 3.39
CA GLY A 211 7.40 -18.92 1.98
C GLY A 211 6.66 -20.13 1.38
N ASP A 212 7.41 -20.97 0.64
CA ASP A 212 6.86 -22.21 0.06
C ASP A 212 6.89 -23.40 1.03
N LYS A 213 7.44 -23.22 2.24
CA LYS A 213 7.56 -24.28 3.25
C LYS A 213 6.40 -24.17 4.22
N ILE A 214 5.30 -24.89 3.99
CA ILE A 214 4.21 -24.94 4.97
C ILE A 214 4.75 -25.61 6.24
N GLU A 215 4.86 -24.87 7.34
CA GLU A 215 5.10 -25.46 8.66
C GLU A 215 3.90 -26.34 9.00
N THR A 216 4.12 -27.66 9.09
CA THR A 216 3.13 -28.65 9.51
C THR A 216 3.17 -28.91 11.02
N GLU A 217 4.01 -28.20 11.75
CA GLU A 217 4.18 -28.34 13.20
C GLU A 217 3.45 -27.20 13.93
N LYS A 218 2.82 -27.53 15.05
CA LYS A 218 2.14 -26.54 15.92
C LYS A 218 3.14 -25.52 16.49
N PRO A 219 2.74 -24.26 16.74
CA PRO A 219 1.38 -23.72 16.55
C PRO A 219 1.11 -23.25 15.11
N PHE A 220 -0.07 -23.60 14.59
CA PHE A 220 -0.49 -23.31 13.21
C PHE A 220 -0.80 -21.83 12.95
N LEU A 221 -1.25 -21.09 13.98
CA LEU A 221 -1.66 -19.68 13.85
C LEU A 221 -0.59 -18.70 14.33
N ARG A 222 0.68 -19.12 14.34
CA ARG A 222 1.78 -18.31 14.87
C ARG A 222 1.98 -17.00 14.10
N HIS A 223 1.86 -17.05 12.78
CA HIS A 223 1.96 -15.88 11.90
C HIS A 223 0.86 -14.85 12.18
N ILE A 224 -0.35 -15.29 12.54
CA ILE A 224 -1.45 -14.39 12.94
C ILE A 224 -1.10 -13.69 14.25
N ALA A 225 -0.65 -14.44 15.27
CA ALA A 225 -0.23 -13.86 16.55
C ALA A 225 0.90 -12.83 16.38
N ASP A 226 1.92 -13.16 15.57
CA ASP A 226 3.05 -12.27 15.27
C ASP A 226 2.59 -11.02 14.47
N TYR A 227 1.59 -11.16 13.58
CA TYR A 227 0.96 -10.04 12.86
C TYR A 227 0.18 -9.11 13.79
N ILE A 228 -0.67 -9.65 14.66
CA ILE A 228 -1.44 -8.86 15.65
C ILE A 228 -0.47 -8.11 16.56
N PHE A 229 0.60 -8.77 17.00
CA PHE A 229 1.65 -8.13 17.78
C PHE A 229 2.27 -6.93 17.05
N PHE A 230 2.57 -7.08 15.76
CA PHE A 230 3.05 -5.98 14.92
C PHE A 230 2.02 -4.84 14.79
N VAL A 231 0.75 -5.14 14.57
CA VAL A 231 -0.32 -4.12 14.47
C VAL A 231 -0.51 -3.38 15.80
N ARG A 232 -0.49 -4.10 16.94
CA ARG A 232 -0.53 -3.49 18.29
C ARG A 232 0.67 -2.58 18.53
N MET A 233 1.86 -2.99 18.11
CA MET A 233 3.06 -2.17 18.18
C MET A 233 2.87 -0.87 17.37
N LEU A 234 2.41 -0.95 16.12
CA LEU A 234 2.10 0.23 15.29
C LEU A 234 1.04 1.12 15.95
N ARG A 235 -0.01 0.53 16.52
CA ARG A 235 -1.06 1.25 17.25
C ARG A 235 -0.50 2.02 18.44
N GLY A 236 0.52 1.50 19.13
CA GLY A 236 1.15 2.14 20.28
C GLY A 236 2.06 3.32 19.92
N MET A 237 2.44 3.48 18.65
CA MET A 237 3.42 4.47 18.21
C MET A 237 2.78 5.85 18.00
N GLU A 238 3.40 6.89 18.56
CA GLU A 238 2.90 8.26 18.48
C GLU A 238 2.81 8.79 17.03
N LYS A 239 3.77 8.39 16.19
CA LYS A 239 3.89 8.83 14.80
C LYS A 239 3.01 8.04 13.82
N MET A 240 2.32 6.99 14.26
CA MET A 240 1.35 6.27 13.43
C MET A 240 0.10 7.16 13.25
N PRO A 241 -0.18 7.67 12.03
CA PRO A 241 -1.22 8.66 11.84
C PRO A 241 -2.61 8.03 11.84
N GLN A 242 -3.60 8.84 12.21
CA GLN A 242 -4.99 8.58 11.82
C GLN A 242 -5.23 9.14 10.42
N VAL A 243 -6.11 8.54 9.63
CA VAL A 243 -6.44 9.02 8.28
C VAL A 243 -7.82 9.64 8.29
N GLN A 244 -7.92 10.93 8.00
CA GLN A 244 -9.18 11.59 7.72
C GLN A 244 -9.40 11.69 6.22
N LEU A 245 -10.46 11.08 5.69
CA LEU A 245 -10.86 11.22 4.29
C LEU A 245 -11.81 12.40 4.11
N LEU A 246 -11.43 13.30 3.21
CA LEU A 246 -12.21 14.48 2.85
C LEU A 246 -12.97 14.24 1.55
N SER A 247 -14.16 14.82 1.46
CA SER A 247 -14.99 14.75 0.27
C SER A 247 -14.32 15.44 -0.91
N ASP A 248 -14.35 14.79 -2.06
CA ASP A 248 -13.78 15.28 -3.30
C ASP A 248 -14.70 16.26 -4.06
N LYS A 249 -15.89 16.49 -3.52
CA LYS A 249 -16.91 17.42 -4.03
C LYS A 249 -16.71 18.86 -3.51
N THR A 250 -15.82 19.06 -2.54
CA THR A 250 -15.64 20.34 -1.85
C THR A 250 -14.61 21.24 -2.52
N GLY A 251 -15.05 21.97 -3.57
CA GLY A 251 -14.19 22.93 -4.27
C GLY A 251 -13.08 22.28 -5.10
N LEU A 252 -12.62 23.00 -6.12
CA LEU A 252 -11.73 22.45 -7.13
C LEU A 252 -10.69 23.48 -7.54
N ILE A 253 -9.42 23.14 -7.35
CA ILE A 253 -8.29 23.99 -7.71
C ILE A 253 -7.66 23.45 -9.00
N ASP A 254 -7.52 24.32 -9.99
CA ASP A 254 -6.91 24.01 -11.27
C ASP A 254 -5.39 24.05 -11.15
N VAL A 255 -4.73 22.96 -11.54
CA VAL A 255 -3.29 22.82 -11.65
C VAL A 255 -2.90 22.65 -13.11
N ASP A 256 -1.85 23.34 -13.53
CA ASP A 256 -1.21 23.11 -14.82
C ASP A 256 0.07 22.32 -14.65
N LEU A 257 0.35 21.46 -15.62
CA LEU A 257 1.58 20.68 -15.74
C LEU A 257 2.35 21.15 -16.97
N VAL A 258 3.61 21.54 -16.79
CA VAL A 258 4.52 21.84 -17.89
C VAL A 258 5.64 20.81 -17.89
N ILE A 259 5.83 20.14 -19.01
CA ILE A 259 6.85 19.12 -19.22
C ILE A 259 7.81 19.62 -20.30
N ASP A 260 9.09 19.74 -19.97
CA ASP A 260 10.15 20.02 -20.93
C ASP A 260 11.03 18.77 -21.08
N VAL A 261 10.87 18.08 -22.21
CA VAL A 261 11.54 16.83 -22.54
C VAL A 261 12.85 17.11 -23.23
N GLY A 262 13.95 17.26 -22.48
CA GLY A 262 15.28 17.47 -23.07
C GLY A 262 15.88 16.21 -23.71
N ASN A 263 17.13 16.32 -24.19
CA ASN A 263 17.85 15.19 -24.78
C ASN A 263 18.23 14.11 -23.77
N SER A 264 18.75 14.53 -22.62
CA SER A 264 19.21 13.62 -21.54
C SER A 264 18.40 13.77 -20.26
N LYS A 265 17.74 14.92 -20.09
CA LYS A 265 17.08 15.33 -18.86
C LYS A 265 15.73 15.94 -19.21
N THR A 266 14.70 15.48 -18.53
CA THR A 266 13.33 16.00 -18.58
C THR A 266 13.05 16.69 -17.28
N CYS A 267 12.40 17.84 -17.37
CA CYS A 267 11.92 18.60 -16.24
C CYS A 267 10.40 18.69 -16.32
N ALA A 268 9.72 18.52 -15.20
CA ALA A 268 8.29 18.73 -15.11
C ALA A 268 7.99 19.61 -13.89
N ILE A 269 7.10 20.59 -14.09
CA ILE A 269 6.68 21.51 -13.03
C ILE A 269 5.16 21.59 -12.98
N LEU A 270 4.65 21.82 -11.78
CA LEU A 270 3.25 21.96 -11.43
C LEU A 270 3.03 23.34 -10.81
N PHE A 271 1.96 24.01 -11.18
CA PHE A 271 1.55 25.26 -10.54
C PHE A 271 0.03 25.42 -10.55
N GLU A 272 -0.50 26.01 -9.49
CA GLU A 272 -1.92 26.33 -9.35
C GLU A 272 -2.25 27.64 -10.07
N ASN A 273 -3.40 27.71 -10.73
CA ASN A 273 -3.95 28.96 -11.25
C ASN A 273 -5.15 29.39 -10.40
N PRO A 274 -4.96 30.22 -9.38
CA PRO A 274 -6.09 30.78 -8.65
C PRO A 274 -6.89 31.70 -9.58
N SER A 275 -8.21 31.52 -9.63
CA SER A 275 -9.13 32.22 -10.54
C SER A 275 -9.09 33.76 -10.44
N ASN A 276 -8.52 34.32 -9.37
CA ASN A 276 -8.60 35.74 -9.04
C ASN A 276 -7.26 36.42 -8.68
N ASN A 277 -6.11 35.75 -8.79
CA ASN A 277 -4.81 36.33 -8.40
C ASN A 277 -3.79 36.38 -9.54
N SER A 278 -2.89 37.35 -9.48
CA SER A 278 -1.67 37.38 -10.29
C SER A 278 -0.86 36.10 -10.06
N PHE A 279 -0.35 35.50 -11.15
CA PHE A 279 0.49 34.31 -11.10
C PHE A 279 1.67 34.50 -10.13
N ASN A 280 1.82 33.58 -9.17
CA ASN A 280 2.88 33.63 -8.16
C ASN A 280 3.95 32.57 -8.47
N PHE A 281 5.17 33.00 -8.80
CA PHE A 281 6.26 32.07 -9.08
C PHE A 281 6.62 31.16 -7.90
N ASN A 282 6.31 31.55 -6.66
CA ASN A 282 6.56 30.73 -5.47
C ASN A 282 5.62 29.51 -5.38
N THR A 283 4.54 29.47 -6.15
CA THR A 283 3.64 28.31 -6.24
C THR A 283 4.08 27.31 -7.31
N VAL A 284 5.25 27.51 -7.94
CA VAL A 284 5.78 26.53 -8.89
C VAL A 284 6.53 25.44 -8.13
N LYS A 285 6.12 24.19 -8.35
CA LYS A 285 6.73 23.01 -7.73
C LYS A 285 7.23 22.06 -8.78
N LYS A 286 8.39 21.44 -8.53
CA LYS A 286 8.91 20.39 -9.41
C LYS A 286 8.09 19.12 -9.22
N LEU A 287 7.99 18.32 -10.29
CA LEU A 287 7.39 17.00 -10.20
C LEU A 287 8.24 16.10 -9.30
N HIS A 288 7.59 15.45 -8.33
CA HIS A 288 8.17 14.41 -7.49
C HIS A 288 7.93 13.06 -8.15
N VAL A 289 9.01 12.42 -8.63
CA VAL A 289 8.96 11.04 -9.12
C VAL A 289 9.14 10.12 -7.92
N GLN A 290 8.08 9.37 -7.59
CA GLN A 290 8.09 8.38 -6.50
C GLN A 290 8.73 7.09 -7.01
N ASP A 291 9.75 6.60 -6.31
CA ASP A 291 10.31 5.27 -6.61
C ASP A 291 9.34 4.21 -6.09
N LEU A 292 8.79 3.38 -6.98
CA LEU A 292 7.76 2.41 -6.60
C LEU A 292 8.36 1.09 -6.09
N GLU A 293 9.61 0.80 -6.47
CA GLU A 293 10.39 -0.32 -5.95
C GLU A 293 11.06 0.01 -4.60
N LYS A 294 11.45 1.27 -4.39
CA LYS A 294 11.96 1.79 -3.12
C LYS A 294 11.06 2.89 -2.56
N PRO A 295 9.92 2.55 -1.92
CA PRO A 295 8.88 3.50 -1.53
C PRO A 295 9.35 4.67 -0.65
N LEU A 296 10.44 4.47 0.12
CA LEU A 296 11.03 5.53 0.94
C LEU A 296 11.71 6.63 0.11
N GLN A 297 12.09 6.36 -1.13
CA GLN A 297 12.81 7.30 -2.00
C GLN A 297 11.85 8.07 -2.91
N SER A 298 12.16 9.34 -3.15
CA SER A 298 11.43 10.19 -4.11
C SER A 298 12.38 11.24 -4.64
N TYR A 299 12.28 11.55 -5.93
CA TYR A 299 13.23 12.41 -6.63
C TYR A 299 12.54 13.66 -7.17
N THR A 300 13.16 14.82 -6.96
CA THR A 300 12.72 16.13 -7.47
C THR A 300 13.55 16.66 -8.63
N ASP A 301 14.68 16.00 -8.89
CA ASP A 301 15.62 16.43 -9.91
C ASP A 301 15.11 16.11 -11.31
N SER A 302 15.72 16.75 -12.29
CA SER A 302 15.53 16.40 -13.69
C SER A 302 15.80 14.91 -13.91
N PHE A 303 14.93 14.22 -14.63
CA PHE A 303 14.98 12.77 -14.79
C PHE A 303 15.07 12.36 -16.27
N SER A 304 15.57 11.17 -16.52
CA SER A 304 15.72 10.63 -17.87
C SER A 304 14.41 10.03 -18.40
N THR A 305 14.14 10.14 -19.70
CA THR A 305 13.01 9.46 -20.36
C THR A 305 13.32 8.01 -20.73
N ARG A 306 14.44 7.47 -20.25
CA ARG A 306 14.69 6.03 -20.32
C ARG A 306 13.50 5.35 -19.67
N LEU A 307 12.98 4.34 -20.36
CA LEU A 307 11.86 3.56 -19.88
C LEU A 307 12.26 2.11 -19.76
N ILE A 308 11.65 1.45 -18.80
CA ILE A 308 11.64 0.00 -18.67
C ILE A 308 10.21 -0.45 -18.42
N PHE A 309 9.75 -1.48 -19.12
CA PHE A 309 8.51 -2.15 -18.82
C PHE A 309 8.72 -2.91 -17.51
N LYS A 310 8.06 -2.47 -16.44
CA LYS A 310 8.14 -3.12 -15.13
C LYS A 310 6.83 -2.93 -14.39
N GLU A 311 6.19 -4.04 -14.06
CA GLU A 311 5.00 -4.01 -13.23
C GLU A 311 5.36 -3.54 -11.82
N THR A 312 4.58 -2.60 -11.28
CA THR A 312 4.69 -2.24 -9.87
C THR A 312 3.86 -3.21 -9.03
N SER A 313 4.45 -3.67 -7.93
CA SER A 313 3.84 -4.59 -7.00
C SER A 313 3.76 -3.94 -5.62
N PHE A 314 2.57 -3.47 -5.23
CA PHE A 314 2.24 -3.14 -3.83
C PHE A 314 1.82 -4.38 -3.03
N ALA A 315 2.08 -5.54 -3.62
CA ALA A 315 1.59 -6.85 -3.26
C ALA A 315 2.67 -7.84 -3.61
N ALA A 316 3.69 -7.96 -2.75
CA ALA A 316 4.93 -8.66 -3.07
C ALA A 316 4.63 -10.06 -3.63
N GLN A 317 4.74 -10.22 -4.97
CA GLN A 317 4.58 -11.48 -5.69
C GLN A 317 3.34 -12.34 -5.32
N SER A 318 2.35 -11.76 -4.64
CA SER A 318 1.18 -12.44 -4.07
C SER A 318 -0.06 -12.02 -4.83
N THR A 319 -0.69 -12.99 -5.48
CA THR A 319 -2.00 -12.82 -6.13
C THR A 319 -3.08 -12.48 -5.12
N GLU A 320 -2.87 -12.86 -3.87
CA GLU A 320 -3.79 -12.75 -2.73
C GLU A 320 -4.07 -11.28 -2.39
N LEU A 321 -3.03 -10.43 -2.41
CA LEU A 321 -3.17 -9.01 -2.09
C LEU A 321 -3.87 -8.19 -3.18
N ASN A 322 -4.10 -8.73 -4.37
CA ASN A 322 -4.70 -7.98 -5.48
C ASN A 322 -6.12 -8.47 -5.82
N GLN A 323 -6.74 -9.30 -4.97
CA GLN A 323 -8.06 -9.89 -5.24
C GLN A 323 -9.14 -8.83 -5.52
N ASN A 324 -9.10 -7.68 -4.83
CA ASN A 324 -10.11 -6.63 -4.97
C ASN A 324 -9.80 -5.59 -6.06
N ASN A 325 -8.80 -5.81 -6.91
CA ASN A 325 -8.30 -4.83 -7.90
C ASN A 325 -7.93 -3.47 -7.27
N LYS A 326 -7.43 -3.47 -6.04
CA LYS A 326 -6.95 -2.29 -5.30
C LYS A 326 -5.49 -1.98 -5.60
N PHE A 327 -5.03 -0.80 -5.19
CA PHE A 327 -3.63 -0.36 -5.31
C PHE A 327 -3.09 -0.41 -6.75
N GLN A 328 -3.89 0.00 -7.72
CA GLN A 328 -3.49 -0.04 -9.13
C GLN A 328 -2.75 1.22 -9.54
N TRP A 329 -1.47 1.08 -9.87
CA TRP A 329 -0.70 2.15 -10.53
C TRP A 329 -0.89 2.07 -12.06
N PRO A 330 -1.53 3.05 -12.71
CA PRO A 330 -2.02 2.92 -14.09
C PRO A 330 -0.93 3.22 -15.14
N SER A 331 0.21 2.53 -15.03
CA SER A 331 1.32 2.65 -15.98
C SER A 331 2.04 1.32 -16.19
N LEU A 332 2.39 1.07 -17.44
CA LEU A 332 3.11 -0.12 -17.93
C LEU A 332 4.63 -0.01 -17.72
N VAL A 333 5.14 1.20 -17.52
CA VAL A 333 6.57 1.50 -17.54
C VAL A 333 7.00 2.26 -16.31
N ARG A 334 8.28 2.15 -15.96
CA ARG A 334 8.97 3.07 -15.03
C ARG A 334 9.86 4.00 -15.83
N THR A 335 10.12 5.19 -15.31
CA THR A 335 11.02 6.17 -15.90
C THR A 335 11.89 6.88 -14.84
N GLY A 336 12.84 7.69 -15.26
CA GLY A 336 13.75 8.38 -14.36
C GLY A 336 14.71 7.46 -13.60
N PHE A 337 15.02 7.83 -12.35
CA PHE A 337 16.04 7.16 -11.54
C PHE A 337 15.73 5.67 -11.28
N GLU A 338 14.46 5.32 -11.11
CA GLU A 338 14.05 3.91 -10.94
C GLU A 338 14.41 3.09 -12.18
N ALA A 339 14.03 3.57 -13.37
CA ALA A 339 14.34 2.90 -14.63
C ALA A 339 15.85 2.81 -14.88
N GLU A 340 16.60 3.89 -14.64
CA GLU A 340 18.05 3.88 -14.81
C GLU A 340 18.73 2.89 -13.87
N ARG A 341 18.31 2.84 -12.60
CA ARG A 341 18.80 1.85 -11.65
C ARG A 341 18.53 0.44 -12.15
N THR A 342 17.29 0.11 -12.52
CA THR A 342 16.95 -1.24 -12.98
C THR A 342 17.67 -1.62 -14.26
N ILE A 343 17.79 -0.72 -15.24
CA ILE A 343 18.52 -0.96 -16.50
C ILE A 343 20.02 -1.17 -16.26
N ASN A 344 20.62 -0.48 -15.29
CA ASN A 344 22.04 -0.63 -14.99
C ASN A 344 22.31 -1.86 -14.10
N ASP A 345 21.33 -2.28 -13.29
CA ASP A 345 21.42 -3.43 -12.38
C ASP A 345 21.00 -4.75 -13.06
N SER A 346 20.48 -4.71 -14.30
CA SER A 346 19.95 -5.86 -15.04
C SER A 346 21.01 -6.86 -15.53
N SER A 347 21.92 -7.23 -14.64
CA SER A 347 22.68 -8.49 -14.65
C SER A 347 21.81 -9.72 -14.90
N VAL A 348 20.51 -9.62 -14.60
CA VAL A 348 19.46 -10.61 -14.88
C VAL A 348 19.27 -10.85 -16.39
N GLU A 349 19.22 -9.80 -17.21
CA GLU A 349 19.06 -9.96 -18.67
C GLU A 349 20.31 -10.56 -19.31
N LEU A 350 21.49 -10.25 -18.78
CA LEU A 350 22.77 -10.84 -19.19
C LEU A 350 22.87 -12.35 -18.89
N LYS A 351 22.04 -12.88 -17.97
CA LYS A 351 22.00 -14.30 -17.63
C LYS A 351 21.05 -15.11 -18.50
N LEU A 352 20.22 -14.45 -19.32
CA LEU A 352 19.26 -15.12 -20.20
C LEU A 352 19.94 -15.52 -21.50
N SER A 353 19.63 -16.72 -22.00
CA SER A 353 20.14 -17.24 -23.27
C SER A 353 19.47 -16.63 -24.52
N ARG A 354 18.53 -15.70 -24.33
CA ARG A 354 17.76 -15.04 -25.39
C ARG A 354 17.82 -13.53 -25.24
N ALA A 355 17.72 -12.81 -26.37
CA ALA A 355 17.51 -11.38 -26.34
C ALA A 355 16.13 -11.06 -25.74
N VAL A 356 16.10 -10.15 -24.76
CA VAL A 356 14.85 -9.67 -24.15
C VAL A 356 14.70 -8.19 -24.43
N LYS A 357 13.46 -7.78 -24.74
CA LYS A 357 13.13 -6.41 -25.06
C LYS A 357 12.25 -5.82 -23.96
N THR A 358 12.90 -5.28 -22.94
CA THR A 358 12.25 -4.73 -21.73
C THR A 358 12.35 -3.21 -21.63
N HIS A 359 13.29 -2.58 -22.32
CA HIS A 359 13.64 -1.18 -22.10
C HIS A 359 13.94 -0.41 -23.40
N ASN A 360 13.81 0.91 -23.35
CA ASN A 360 14.22 1.81 -24.43
C ASN A 360 14.94 3.03 -23.87
N SER A 361 16.09 3.36 -24.48
CA SER A 361 16.96 4.41 -23.97
C SER A 361 16.52 5.84 -24.30
N SER A 362 15.72 6.04 -25.35
CA SER A 362 15.33 7.38 -25.82
C SER A 362 14.09 7.32 -26.74
N PRO A 363 12.89 7.06 -26.19
CA PRO A 363 11.65 6.95 -26.99
C PRO A 363 11.37 8.18 -27.86
N LYS A 364 11.68 9.38 -27.36
CA LYS A 364 11.49 10.65 -28.06
C LYS A 364 12.22 10.79 -29.42
N ARG A 365 13.23 9.96 -29.70
CA ARG A 365 13.95 9.98 -31.01
C ARG A 365 13.16 9.30 -32.12
N TYR A 366 12.16 8.51 -31.75
CA TYR A 366 11.42 7.62 -32.63
C TYR A 366 9.95 8.00 -32.74
N LEU A 367 9.60 9.27 -32.52
CA LEU A 367 8.21 9.75 -32.63
C LEU A 367 7.62 9.60 -34.04
N TRP A 368 8.48 9.49 -35.05
CA TRP A 368 8.12 9.23 -36.45
C TRP A 368 7.89 7.74 -36.75
N ASP A 369 8.42 6.83 -35.91
CA ASP A 369 8.38 5.39 -36.14
C ASP A 369 7.08 4.79 -35.59
N THR A 370 6.07 4.72 -36.47
CA THR A 370 4.77 4.09 -36.21
C THR A 370 4.75 2.60 -36.53
N ALA A 371 5.87 2.02 -36.98
CA ALA A 371 5.89 0.61 -37.35
C ALA A 371 5.76 -0.27 -36.10
N LYS A 372 5.03 -1.37 -36.24
CA LYS A 372 4.93 -2.40 -35.23
C LYS A 372 6.33 -2.96 -34.93
N ALA A 373 6.64 -3.19 -33.65
CA ALA A 373 7.92 -3.79 -33.28
C ALA A 373 8.07 -5.20 -33.85
N ASN A 374 9.29 -5.57 -34.26
CA ASN A 374 9.59 -6.92 -34.74
C ASN A 374 9.42 -7.97 -33.63
N ASP A 375 9.88 -7.65 -32.42
CA ASP A 375 9.79 -8.50 -31.23
C ASP A 375 8.79 -7.93 -30.23
N GLU A 376 8.15 -8.83 -29.49
CA GLU A 376 7.20 -8.49 -28.44
C GLU A 376 7.92 -7.87 -27.23
N TRP A 377 7.31 -6.84 -26.62
CA TRP A 377 7.82 -6.24 -25.39
C TRP A 377 7.45 -7.11 -24.19
N GLU A 378 8.36 -7.19 -23.22
CA GLU A 378 8.16 -7.99 -22.01
C GLU A 378 8.39 -7.16 -20.75
N TYR A 379 7.69 -7.51 -19.67
CA TYR A 379 8.00 -6.95 -18.36
C TYR A 379 9.35 -7.46 -17.89
N HIS A 380 10.15 -6.55 -17.33
CA HIS A 380 11.34 -6.88 -16.60
C HIS A 380 10.99 -7.67 -15.32
N LEU A 381 11.62 -8.83 -15.16
CA LEU A 381 11.44 -9.70 -14.02
C LEU A 381 12.69 -9.66 -13.14
N ASN A 382 12.50 -9.42 -11.85
CA ASN A 382 13.61 -9.47 -10.88
C ASN A 382 14.10 -10.91 -10.64
N ASP A 383 13.28 -11.93 -10.94
CA ASP A 383 13.59 -13.36 -10.77
C ASP A 383 13.65 -14.08 -12.11
N ILE A 384 14.82 -14.61 -12.46
CA ILE A 384 15.09 -15.33 -13.72
C ILE A 384 14.34 -16.66 -13.84
N ASN A 385 13.89 -17.25 -12.73
CA ASN A 385 13.20 -18.52 -12.74
C ASN A 385 11.74 -18.39 -13.17
N LYS A 386 11.22 -17.15 -13.20
CA LYS A 386 9.86 -16.89 -13.63
C LYS A 386 9.74 -16.93 -15.15
N PRO A 387 8.62 -17.47 -15.67
CA PRO A 387 8.37 -17.43 -17.10
C PRO A 387 8.26 -15.99 -17.58
N PRO A 388 8.65 -15.71 -18.84
CA PRO A 388 8.53 -14.39 -19.42
C PRO A 388 7.10 -13.88 -19.34
N GLN A 389 6.94 -12.61 -18.98
CA GLN A 389 5.65 -11.97 -18.85
C GLN A 389 5.48 -10.92 -19.94
N ARG A 390 4.41 -11.08 -20.73
CA ARG A 390 4.01 -10.09 -21.73
C ARG A 390 3.58 -8.79 -21.06
N VAL A 391 3.76 -7.67 -21.74
CA VAL A 391 3.28 -6.39 -21.24
C VAL A 391 1.76 -6.31 -21.39
N TYR A 392 1.06 -6.72 -20.33
CA TYR A 392 -0.38 -6.60 -20.22
C TYR A 392 -0.75 -6.03 -18.86
N LYS A 393 -1.60 -5.01 -18.84
CA LYS A 393 -2.20 -4.46 -17.64
C LYS A 393 -3.68 -4.22 -17.88
N LYS A 394 -4.52 -4.92 -17.11
CA LYS A 394 -5.99 -4.78 -17.17
C LYS A 394 -6.40 -3.31 -17.04
N GLY A 395 -7.39 -2.89 -17.83
CA GLY A 395 -7.87 -1.51 -17.90
C GLY A 395 -6.99 -0.55 -18.72
N ILE A 396 -5.69 -0.82 -18.91
CA ILE A 396 -4.80 0.03 -19.72
C ILE A 396 -4.53 -0.61 -21.08
N SER A 397 -4.01 -1.84 -21.10
CA SER A 397 -3.71 -2.57 -22.33
C SER A 397 -4.95 -2.85 -23.17
N GLU A 398 -6.12 -2.94 -22.54
CA GLU A 398 -7.43 -3.10 -23.20
C GLU A 398 -7.88 -1.85 -23.96
N GLN A 399 -7.19 -0.72 -23.79
CA GLN A 399 -7.42 0.52 -24.55
C GLN A 399 -6.42 0.69 -25.70
N LEU A 400 -5.57 -0.32 -25.97
CA LEU A 400 -4.47 -0.24 -26.92
C LEU A 400 -4.57 -1.32 -27.99
N ASN A 401 -4.18 -0.96 -29.21
CA ASN A 401 -3.92 -1.90 -30.29
C ASN A 401 -2.55 -2.58 -30.09
N SER A 402 -2.26 -3.62 -30.88
CA SER A 402 -0.99 -4.38 -30.75
C SER A 402 0.26 -3.55 -31.06
N ASP A 403 0.13 -2.44 -31.79
CA ASP A 403 1.18 -1.48 -32.10
C ASP A 403 1.27 -0.33 -31.07
N GLY A 404 0.42 -0.35 -30.05
CA GLY A 404 0.37 0.65 -28.97
C GLY A 404 -0.38 1.94 -29.34
N SER A 405 -1.05 1.98 -30.50
CA SER A 405 -2.01 3.04 -30.81
C SER A 405 -3.28 2.87 -29.97
N ILE A 406 -4.02 3.97 -29.75
CA ILE A 406 -5.27 3.92 -28.98
C ILE A 406 -6.30 3.10 -29.76
N CYS A 407 -6.91 2.14 -29.08
CA CYS A 407 -7.97 1.32 -29.64
C CYS A 407 -9.29 2.12 -29.61
N ALA A 408 -9.80 2.51 -30.77
CA ALA A 408 -11.11 3.15 -30.90
C ALA A 408 -12.25 2.12 -31.06
N ASP A 409 -11.90 0.89 -31.45
CA ASP A 409 -12.81 -0.22 -31.68
C ASP A 409 -12.83 -1.15 -30.45
N SER A 410 -13.83 -2.03 -30.33
CA SER A 410 -13.97 -2.92 -29.16
C SER A 410 -12.97 -4.10 -29.12
N PHE A 411 -12.02 -4.18 -30.06
CA PHE A 411 -11.05 -5.28 -30.16
C PHE A 411 -9.62 -4.82 -29.85
N PHE A 412 -9.21 -4.95 -28.59
CA PHE A 412 -7.87 -4.59 -28.15
C PHE A 412 -6.79 -5.55 -28.67
N GLY A 413 -5.54 -5.07 -28.69
CA GLY A 413 -4.39 -5.86 -29.11
C GLY A 413 -4.03 -6.96 -28.12
N ALA A 414 -4.07 -8.21 -28.56
CA ALA A 414 -3.69 -9.36 -27.73
C ALA A 414 -2.16 -9.48 -27.49
N ASN A 415 -1.35 -8.82 -28.32
CA ASN A 415 0.12 -8.89 -28.25
C ASN A 415 0.73 -7.51 -28.07
N SER A 416 1.87 -7.46 -27.39
CA SER A 416 2.55 -6.23 -26.99
C SER A 416 3.69 -5.83 -27.95
N TYR A 417 3.37 -5.65 -29.24
CA TYR A 417 4.34 -5.24 -30.28
C TYR A 417 4.37 -3.72 -30.48
N PHE A 418 4.38 -2.99 -29.38
CA PHE A 418 4.30 -1.53 -29.35
C PHE A 418 5.35 -0.87 -30.25
N SER A 419 4.88 0.05 -31.10
CA SER A 419 5.72 0.88 -31.97
C SER A 419 6.67 1.74 -31.13
N ARG A 420 7.78 2.21 -31.72
CA ARG A 420 8.70 3.05 -30.96
C ARG A 420 8.09 4.40 -30.60
N LYS A 421 7.16 4.91 -31.42
CA LYS A 421 6.38 6.11 -31.12
C LYS A 421 5.51 5.93 -29.87
N SER A 422 4.79 4.82 -29.73
CA SER A 422 3.86 4.61 -28.60
C SER A 422 4.57 4.50 -27.25
N LEU A 423 5.85 4.14 -27.24
CA LEU A 423 6.66 4.13 -26.03
C LEU A 423 6.71 5.50 -25.33
N MET A 424 6.73 6.59 -26.08
CA MET A 424 6.71 7.93 -25.49
C MET A 424 5.36 8.21 -24.81
N THR A 425 4.26 7.69 -25.36
CA THR A 425 2.93 7.76 -24.71
C THR A 425 2.96 7.10 -23.34
N PHE A 426 3.63 5.96 -23.19
CA PHE A 426 3.76 5.28 -21.90
C PHE A 426 4.62 6.07 -20.90
N VAL A 427 5.67 6.74 -21.38
CA VAL A 427 6.45 7.66 -20.53
C VAL A 427 5.59 8.83 -20.04
N TYR A 428 4.78 9.43 -20.92
CA TYR A 428 3.86 10.48 -20.50
C TYR A 428 2.80 9.96 -19.52
N LEU A 429 2.28 8.75 -19.72
CA LEU A 429 1.35 8.13 -18.78
C LEU A 429 1.99 7.99 -17.38
N GLU A 430 3.24 7.54 -17.28
CA GLU A 430 3.96 7.45 -15.99
C GLU A 430 4.14 8.83 -15.34
N ILE A 431 4.53 9.84 -16.11
CA ILE A 431 4.67 11.23 -15.64
C ILE A 431 3.32 11.75 -15.11
N LEU A 432 2.23 11.45 -15.82
CA LEU A 432 0.88 11.84 -15.41
C LEU A 432 0.46 11.12 -14.12
N CYS A 433 0.79 9.84 -13.95
CA CYS A 433 0.50 9.12 -12.69
C CYS A 433 1.16 9.82 -11.49
N HIS A 434 2.44 10.20 -11.62
CA HIS A 434 3.13 10.97 -10.58
C HIS A 434 2.51 12.36 -10.37
N ALA A 435 2.12 13.04 -11.45
CA ALA A 435 1.48 14.35 -11.36
C ALA A 435 0.14 14.26 -10.62
N PHE A 436 -0.73 13.31 -10.99
CA PHE A 436 -2.03 13.09 -10.33
C PHE A 436 -1.87 12.76 -8.84
N LYS A 437 -0.89 11.93 -8.49
CA LYS A 437 -0.54 11.64 -7.09
C LYS A 437 -0.10 12.89 -6.35
N GLN A 438 0.82 13.67 -6.93
CA GLN A 438 1.40 14.85 -6.29
C GLN A 438 0.40 15.99 -6.10
N ILE A 439 -0.47 16.27 -7.08
CA ILE A 439 -1.38 17.44 -6.98
C ILE A 439 -2.34 17.35 -5.78
N ASN A 440 -2.65 16.13 -5.32
CA ASN A 440 -3.49 15.90 -4.16
C ASN A 440 -2.72 15.40 -2.92
N SER A 441 -1.38 15.40 -2.96
CA SER A 441 -0.56 14.99 -1.82
C SER A 441 -0.72 15.95 -0.64
N ILE A 442 -0.42 15.45 0.56
CA ILE A 442 -0.55 16.27 1.79
C ILE A 442 0.44 17.44 1.74
N GLU A 443 1.66 17.19 1.26
CA GLU A 443 2.74 18.16 1.21
C GLU A 443 2.36 19.33 0.31
N LEU A 444 1.94 19.06 -0.93
CA LEU A 444 1.59 20.12 -1.88
C LEU A 444 0.41 20.96 -1.37
N ARG A 445 -0.64 20.29 -0.89
CA ARG A 445 -1.85 20.96 -0.39
C ARG A 445 -1.59 21.81 0.86
N SER A 446 -0.70 21.36 1.73
CA SER A 446 -0.34 22.10 2.95
C SER A 446 0.49 23.34 2.61
N GLU A 447 1.42 23.22 1.66
CA GLU A 447 2.28 24.34 1.24
C GLU A 447 1.52 25.43 0.46
N HIS A 448 0.54 25.04 -0.36
CA HIS A 448 -0.23 25.96 -1.21
C HIS A 448 -1.48 26.53 -0.54
N GLY A 449 -1.88 26.00 0.63
CA GLY A 449 -3.10 26.39 1.32
C GLY A 449 -4.34 25.66 0.79
N ASN A 450 -5.52 25.97 1.34
CA ASN A 450 -6.78 25.24 1.06
C ASN A 450 -6.61 23.71 1.14
N PRO A 451 -6.10 23.15 2.25
CA PRO A 451 -5.75 21.74 2.32
C PRO A 451 -6.96 20.83 2.10
N SER A 452 -8.19 21.30 2.34
CA SER A 452 -9.39 20.49 2.18
C SER A 452 -9.91 20.38 0.74
N GLN A 453 -9.37 21.13 -0.22
CA GLN A 453 -9.89 21.17 -1.59
C GLN A 453 -9.14 20.22 -2.53
N LYS A 454 -9.87 19.57 -3.45
CA LYS A 454 -9.30 18.71 -4.48
C LYS A 454 -8.59 19.54 -5.55
N ARG A 455 -7.43 19.06 -6.02
CA ARG A 455 -6.76 19.58 -7.21
C ARG A 455 -7.10 18.72 -8.42
N LYS A 456 -7.22 19.34 -9.59
CA LYS A 456 -7.26 18.65 -10.88
C LYS A 456 -6.22 19.21 -11.84
N LEU A 457 -5.70 18.35 -12.72
CA LEU A 457 -4.94 18.81 -13.87
C LEU A 457 -5.90 19.42 -14.89
N LYS A 458 -5.65 20.67 -15.29
CA LYS A 458 -6.46 21.39 -16.28
C LYS A 458 -5.75 21.52 -17.62
N ARG A 459 -4.47 21.90 -17.61
CA ARG A 459 -3.66 22.06 -18.82
C ARG A 459 -2.36 21.30 -18.70
N ILE A 460 -1.95 20.69 -19.80
CA ILE A 460 -0.66 20.03 -19.94
C ILE A 460 0.06 20.69 -21.12
N VAL A 461 1.20 21.30 -20.87
CA VAL A 461 2.05 21.90 -21.90
C VAL A 461 3.30 21.04 -22.04
N ILE A 462 3.59 20.60 -23.26
CA ILE A 462 4.73 19.74 -23.54
C ILE A 462 5.65 20.46 -24.51
N SER A 463 6.89 20.67 -24.09
CA SER A 463 8.01 21.06 -24.93
C SER A 463 8.85 19.82 -25.20
N CYS A 464 9.11 19.52 -26.47
CA CYS A 464 9.95 18.41 -26.88
C CYS A 464 10.77 18.82 -28.11
N PRO A 465 12.10 19.00 -28.00
CA PRO A 465 12.97 19.21 -29.13
C PRO A 465 13.10 17.89 -29.90
N THR A 466 12.43 17.81 -31.03
CA THR A 466 12.53 16.67 -31.93
C THR A 466 13.69 16.91 -32.91
N GLY A 467 14.84 16.29 -32.63
CA GLY A 467 15.89 16.14 -33.64
C GLY A 467 15.44 15.13 -34.70
N MET A 468 14.50 15.52 -35.56
CA MET A 468 14.08 14.72 -36.71
C MET A 468 15.09 14.95 -37.83
N ILE A 469 15.78 13.89 -38.24
CA ILE A 469 16.53 13.91 -39.50
C ILE A 469 15.46 13.95 -40.59
N ARG A 470 15.49 14.97 -41.47
CA ARG A 470 14.71 14.94 -42.70
C ARG A 470 15.22 13.77 -43.54
N GLU A 471 14.34 12.83 -43.88
CA GLU A 471 14.61 11.88 -44.98
C GLU A 471 14.79 12.62 -46.30
#